data_AF-A0A965Y1S9-F1
#
_entry.id   AF-A0A965Y1S9-F1
#
_cell.length_a   1.000
_cell.length_b   1.000
_cell.length_c   1.000
_cell.angle_alpha   90.00
_cell.angle_beta   90.00
_cell.angle_gamma   90.00
#
_symmetry.space_group_name_H-M   'P 1'
#
loop_
_entity.id
_entity.type
_entity.pdbx_description
1 polymer ?
#
loop_
_entity_poly.entity_id
_entity_poly.type
_entity_poly.pdbx_seq_one_letter_code
_entity_poly.pdbx_strand_id
1 'polypeptide(L)'
;MKCLSRDACQEVARWIYQNARPLELLTWQYLFEDGDRKRVVDVLKTYQNTDGGFGHALEPDNWNPESSPYTTHYAISENWWKTVTAIETILLLQEFNRLVHGLMNKE
;
A
#
# COMPACT_ATOMS: atom_id res chain seq x y z
N MET A 1 11.31 2.48 -20.86
CA MET A 1 10.16 2.03 -20.03
C MET A 1 9.05 3.05 -20.16
N LYS A 2 7.78 2.63 -20.25
CA LYS A 2 6.63 3.54 -20.47
C LYS A 2 6.14 4.06 -19.10
N CYS A 3 6.14 5.38 -18.89
CA CYS A 3 5.50 5.97 -17.71
C CYS A 3 3.98 6.01 -17.89
N LEU A 4 3.24 5.84 -16.81
CA LEU A 4 1.79 6.04 -16.80
C LEU A 4 1.48 7.54 -17.00
N SER A 5 0.42 7.83 -17.76
CA SER A 5 -0.06 9.20 -17.89
C SER A 5 -0.74 9.64 -16.59
N ARG A 6 -0.82 10.96 -16.38
CA ARG A 6 -1.56 11.53 -15.25
C ARG A 6 -3.03 11.07 -15.23
N ASP A 7 -3.65 10.99 -16.40
CA ASP A 7 -5.05 10.55 -16.54
C ASP A 7 -5.24 9.10 -16.11
N ALA A 8 -4.29 8.22 -16.46
CA ALA A 8 -4.32 6.83 -16.04
C ALA A 8 -4.20 6.70 -14.51
N CYS A 9 -3.32 7.48 -13.87
CA CYS A 9 -3.22 7.50 -12.41
C CYS A 9 -4.51 7.97 -11.74
N GLN A 10 -5.19 8.97 -12.32
CA GLN A 10 -6.48 9.44 -11.80
C GLN A 10 -7.60 8.42 -11.97
N GLU A 11 -7.59 7.64 -13.06
CA GLU A 11 -8.57 6.57 -13.27
C GLU A 11 -8.39 5.45 -12.23
N VAL A 12 -7.15 5.05 -11.96
CA VAL A 12 -6.84 4.09 -10.89
C VAL A 12 -7.29 4.61 -9.53
N ALA A 13 -6.99 5.87 -9.21
CA ALA A 13 -7.44 6.49 -7.96
C ALA A 13 -8.97 6.42 -7.83
N ARG A 14 -9.72 6.83 -8.87
CA ARG A 14 -11.19 6.75 -8.87
C ARG A 14 -11.69 5.32 -8.65
N TRP A 15 -11.06 4.34 -9.31
CA TRP A 15 -11.46 2.93 -9.15
C TRP A 15 -11.25 2.46 -7.71
N ILE A 16 -10.11 2.78 -7.09
CA ILE A 16 -9.81 2.44 -5.69
C ILE A 16 -10.86 3.06 -4.76
N TYR A 17 -11.16 4.35 -4.92
CA TYR A 17 -12.17 5.03 -4.11
C TYR A 17 -13.58 4.44 -4.24
N GLN A 18 -13.90 3.81 -5.38
CA GLN A 18 -15.22 3.23 -5.63
C GLN A 18 -15.34 1.76 -5.19
N ASN A 19 -14.25 0.99 -5.23
CA ASN A 19 -14.32 -0.48 -5.14
C ASN A 19 -13.44 -1.09 -4.05
N ALA A 20 -12.43 -0.37 -3.54
CA ALA A 20 -11.52 -0.94 -2.55
C ALA A 20 -12.22 -1.14 -1.20
N ARG A 21 -11.83 -2.20 -0.47
CA ARG A 21 -12.27 -2.38 0.92
C ARG A 21 -11.60 -1.30 1.80
N PRO A 22 -12.12 -1.04 3.01
CA PRO A 22 -11.57 0.00 3.88
C PRO A 22 -10.06 -0.10 4.12
N LEU A 23 -9.53 -1.33 4.26
CA LEU A 23 -8.10 -1.56 4.43
C LEU A 23 -7.28 -1.11 3.21
N GLU A 24 -7.67 -1.50 1.99
CA GLU A 24 -6.96 -1.11 0.76
C GLU A 24 -7.10 0.39 0.48
N LEU A 25 -8.27 0.99 0.71
CA LEU A 25 -8.46 2.43 0.52
C LEU A 25 -7.56 3.24 1.46
N LEU A 26 -7.50 2.87 2.73
CA LEU A 26 -6.64 3.58 3.69
C LEU A 26 -5.16 3.34 3.40
N THR A 27 -4.80 2.16 2.89
CA THR A 27 -3.44 1.87 2.42
C THR A 27 -3.08 2.73 1.21
N TRP A 28 -4.00 2.90 0.25
CA TRP A 28 -3.83 3.81 -0.89
C TRP A 28 -3.59 5.25 -0.43
N GLN A 29 -4.46 5.76 0.45
CA GLN A 29 -4.34 7.12 0.97
C GLN A 29 -2.97 7.32 1.65
N TYR A 30 -2.52 6.36 2.46
CA TYR A 30 -1.20 6.42 3.09
C TYR A 30 -0.04 6.42 2.08
N LEU A 31 -0.08 5.55 1.08
CA LEU A 31 1.04 5.39 0.14
C LEU A 31 1.11 6.48 -0.93
N PHE A 32 -0.02 7.08 -1.32
CA PHE A 32 -0.09 7.95 -2.50
C PHE A 32 -0.68 9.35 -2.24
N GLU A 33 -1.30 9.58 -1.07
CA GLU A 33 -2.06 10.82 -0.79
C GLU A 33 -1.74 11.42 0.59
N ASP A 34 -0.54 11.16 1.13
CA ASP A 34 -0.07 11.66 2.43
C ASP A 34 -1.01 11.33 3.61
N GLY A 35 -1.76 10.23 3.51
CA GLY A 35 -2.66 9.75 4.54
C GLY A 35 -1.93 9.32 5.82
N ASP A 36 -2.64 9.31 6.95
CA ASP A 36 -2.04 8.90 8.24
C ASP A 36 -1.96 7.37 8.38
N ARG A 37 -0.75 6.84 8.59
CA ARG A 37 -0.50 5.42 8.88
C ARG A 37 -1.33 4.88 10.05
N LYS A 38 -1.68 5.71 11.03
CA LYS A 38 -2.50 5.30 12.17
C LYS A 38 -3.88 4.81 11.71
N ARG A 39 -4.45 5.42 10.67
CA ARG A 39 -5.75 5.00 10.12
C ARG A 39 -5.69 3.59 9.53
N VAL A 40 -4.58 3.23 8.89
CA VAL A 40 -4.32 1.87 8.38
C VAL A 40 -4.25 0.87 9.55
N VAL A 41 -3.54 1.22 10.62
CA VAL A 41 -3.47 0.37 11.82
C VAL A 41 -4.83 0.23 12.50
N ASP A 42 -5.58 1.31 12.60
CA ASP A 42 -6.90 1.32 13.25
C ASP A 42 -7.91 0.45 12.48
N VAL A 43 -7.93 0.51 11.14
CA VAL A 43 -8.77 -0.38 10.34
C VAL A 43 -8.27 -1.83 10.36
N LEU A 44 -6.96 -2.06 10.38
CA LEU A 44 -6.41 -3.42 10.48
C LEU A 44 -6.84 -4.11 11.79
N LYS A 45 -6.89 -3.35 12.89
CA LYS A 45 -7.36 -3.84 14.19
C LYS A 45 -8.82 -4.30 14.20
N THR A 46 -9.66 -3.84 13.27
CA THR A 46 -11.05 -4.33 13.19
C THR A 46 -11.13 -5.79 12.75
N TYR A 47 -10.05 -6.35 12.21
CA TYR A 47 -9.92 -7.76 11.85
C TYR A 47 -9.23 -8.61 12.93
N GLN A 48 -8.81 -7.99 14.05
CA GLN A 48 -8.09 -8.66 15.13
C GLN A 48 -9.08 -9.26 16.14
N ASN A 49 -8.90 -10.54 16.46
CA ASN A 49 -9.65 -11.26 17.46
C ASN A 49 -9.13 -10.96 18.89
N THR A 50 -9.91 -11.35 19.90
CA THR A 50 -9.58 -11.12 21.32
C THR A 50 -8.32 -11.86 21.80
N ASP A 51 -7.93 -12.93 21.11
CA ASP A 51 -6.69 -13.68 21.34
C ASP A 51 -5.45 -13.01 20.71
N GLY A 52 -5.65 -11.89 20.01
CA GLY A 52 -4.60 -11.15 19.31
C GLY A 52 -4.28 -11.66 17.91
N GLY A 53 -4.88 -12.77 17.47
CA GLY A 53 -4.79 -13.26 16.09
C GLY A 53 -5.72 -12.50 15.14
N PHE A 54 -5.69 -12.84 13.85
CA PHE A 54 -6.50 -12.16 12.82
C PHE A 54 -7.41 -13.13 12.06
N GLY A 55 -8.57 -12.62 11.64
CA GLY A 55 -9.62 -13.36 10.93
C GLY A 55 -10.51 -12.44 10.09
N HIS A 56 -11.81 -12.74 10.04
CA HIS A 56 -12.86 -11.87 9.49
C HIS A 56 -12.64 -11.40 8.04
N ALA A 57 -12.18 -12.29 7.16
CA ALA A 57 -11.91 -11.96 5.76
C ALA A 57 -10.90 -10.81 5.56
N LEU A 58 -9.93 -10.69 6.48
CA LEU A 58 -8.79 -9.79 6.31
C LEU A 58 -8.08 -10.07 4.97
N GLU A 59 -7.73 -11.35 4.76
CA GLU A 59 -7.33 -11.84 3.45
C GLU A 59 -8.61 -12.11 2.62
N PRO A 60 -8.79 -11.47 1.46
CA PRO A 60 -10.04 -11.52 0.68
C PRO A 60 -10.56 -12.93 0.37
N ASP A 61 -9.66 -13.89 0.13
CA ASP A 61 -10.00 -15.26 -0.24
C ASP A 61 -10.16 -16.18 0.98
N ASN A 62 -9.96 -15.67 2.21
CA ASN A 62 -10.07 -16.44 3.44
C ASN A 62 -11.19 -15.92 4.34
N TRP A 63 -12.34 -16.56 4.26
CA TRP A 63 -13.54 -16.18 5.03
C TRP A 63 -13.57 -16.74 6.46
N ASN A 64 -12.48 -17.37 6.93
CA ASN A 64 -12.41 -17.86 8.30
C ASN A 64 -12.51 -16.69 9.30
N PRO A 65 -13.54 -16.66 10.18
CA PRO A 65 -13.63 -15.63 11.21
C PRO A 65 -12.60 -15.84 12.32
N GLU A 66 -12.17 -17.09 12.54
CA GLU A 66 -11.24 -17.43 13.61
C GLU A 66 -9.81 -17.05 13.29
N SER A 67 -9.02 -16.86 14.34
CA SER A 67 -7.59 -16.62 14.24
C SER A 67 -6.91 -17.77 13.53
N SER A 68 -6.10 -17.46 12.51
CA SER A 68 -5.26 -18.45 11.85
C SER A 68 -3.82 -17.96 11.67
N PRO A 69 -2.82 -18.85 11.69
CA PRO A 69 -1.44 -18.48 11.38
C PRO A 69 -1.31 -17.82 10.00
N TYR A 70 -2.09 -18.27 9.01
CA TYR A 70 -2.09 -17.71 7.67
C TYR A 70 -2.62 -16.27 7.65
N THR A 71 -3.79 -16.01 8.24
CA THR A 71 -4.37 -14.65 8.27
C THR A 71 -3.53 -13.71 9.14
N THR A 72 -2.96 -14.21 10.23
CA THR A 72 -2.04 -13.44 11.08
C THR A 72 -0.75 -13.12 10.33
N HIS A 73 -0.22 -14.06 9.56
CA HIS A 73 0.90 -13.81 8.65
C HIS A 73 0.54 -12.74 7.62
N TYR A 74 -0.63 -12.85 6.99
CA TYR A 74 -1.12 -11.85 6.03
C TYR A 74 -1.19 -10.45 6.63
N ALA A 75 -1.71 -10.31 7.87
CA ALA A 75 -1.80 -9.04 8.60
C ALA A 75 -0.43 -8.35 8.78
N ILE A 76 0.63 -9.13 9.01
CA ILE A 76 1.99 -8.61 9.25
C ILE A 76 2.80 -8.46 7.96
N SER A 77 2.58 -9.31 6.95
CA SER A 77 3.43 -9.41 5.76
C SER A 77 2.94 -8.60 4.57
N GLU A 78 1.64 -8.30 4.45
CA GLU A 78 1.09 -7.46 3.37
C GLU A 78 1.73 -6.07 3.28
N ASN A 79 2.18 -5.52 4.41
CA ASN A 79 2.83 -4.22 4.44
C ASN A 79 4.33 -4.26 4.10
N TRP A 80 4.94 -5.44 4.10
CA TRP A 80 6.38 -5.59 3.89
C TRP A 80 6.78 -5.34 2.44
N TRP A 81 6.12 -6.04 1.50
CA TRP A 81 6.49 -5.93 0.09
C TRP A 81 6.08 -4.57 -0.51
N LYS A 82 4.93 -4.00 -0.10
CA LYS A 82 4.48 -2.67 -0.54
C LYS A 82 5.44 -1.55 -0.10
N THR A 83 5.96 -1.63 1.13
CA THR A 83 6.96 -0.67 1.64
C THR A 83 8.29 -0.81 0.90
N VAL A 84 8.75 -2.04 0.67
CA VAL A 84 9.98 -2.30 -0.11
C VAL A 84 9.84 -1.77 -1.54
N THR A 85 8.74 -2.07 -2.24
CA THR A 85 8.50 -1.60 -3.60
C THR A 85 8.34 -0.07 -3.68
N ALA A 86 7.69 0.56 -2.71
CA ALA A 86 7.57 2.01 -2.65
C ALA A 86 8.95 2.69 -2.42
N ILE A 87 9.77 2.14 -1.51
CA ILE A 87 11.13 2.62 -1.27
C ILE A 87 12.01 2.44 -2.51
N GLU A 88 11.98 1.27 -3.13
CA GLU A 88 12.73 0.99 -4.37
C GLU A 88 12.31 1.97 -5.49
N THR A 89 11.02 2.25 -5.62
CA THR A 89 10.50 3.20 -6.61
C THR A 89 10.96 4.64 -6.32
N ILE A 90 10.91 5.09 -5.06
CA ILE A 90 11.35 6.43 -4.67
C ILE A 90 12.87 6.58 -4.87
N LEU A 91 13.67 5.60 -4.44
CA LEU A 91 15.12 5.61 -4.62
C LEU A 91 15.51 5.61 -6.10
N LEU A 92 14.80 4.85 -6.93
CA LEU A 92 14.97 4.85 -8.38
C LEU A 92 14.70 6.25 -8.96
N LEU A 93 13.57 6.86 -8.59
CA LEU A 93 13.18 8.20 -9.07
C LEU A 93 14.17 9.29 -8.63
N GLN A 94 14.68 9.21 -7.39
CA GLN A 94 15.69 10.13 -6.88
C GLN A 94 17.02 10.02 -7.66
N GLU A 95 17.48 8.80 -7.95
CA GLU A 95 18.72 8.60 -8.69
C GLU A 95 18.61 9.11 -10.14
N PHE A 96 17.47 8.89 -10.80
CA PHE A 96 17.21 9.45 -12.13
C PHE A 96 17.23 10.98 -12.13
N ASN A 97 16.61 11.62 -11.13
CA ASN A 97 16.61 13.09 -11.06
C ASN A 97 18.03 13.65 -10.84
N ARG A 98 18.85 12.94 -10.06
CA ARG A 98 20.26 13.28 -9.84
C ARG A 98 21.08 13.21 -11.12
N LEU A 99 20.84 12.20 -11.95
CA LEU A 99 21.50 12.03 -13.24
C LEU A 99 21.10 13.11 -14.25
N VAL A 100 19.81 13.46 -14.33
CA VAL A 100 19.31 14.52 -15.23
C VAL A 100 19.93 15.87 -14.86
N HIS A 101 19.94 16.23 -13.57
CA HIS A 101 20.61 17.46 -13.13
C HIS A 101 22.12 17.45 -13.37
N GLY A 102 22.79 16.31 -13.18
CA GLY A 102 24.22 16.16 -13.48
C GLY A 102 24.56 16.29 -14.96
N LEU A 103 23.63 16.01 -15.86
CA LEU A 103 23.80 16.18 -17.30
C LEU A 103 23.51 17.61 -17.77
N MET A 104 22.58 18.31 -17.12
CA MET A 104 22.23 19.70 -17.47
C MET A 104 23.21 20.74 -16.92
N ASN A 105 24.03 20.40 -15.93
CA ASN A 105 24.99 21.31 -15.29
C ASN A 105 26.45 21.11 -15.76
N LYS A 106 26.67 20.44 -16.90
CA LYS A 106 27.97 20.39 -17.56
C LYS A 106 28.09 21.55 -18.55
N GLU A 107 28.41 22.73 -18.04
CA GLU A 107 29.11 23.81 -18.76
C GLU A 107 30.44 24.09 -18.09
#